data_AF-A0A348WFW9-F1
#
_entry.id   AF-A0A348WFW9-F1
#
_cell.length_a   1.000
_cell.length_b   1.000
_cell.length_c   1.000
_cell.angle_alpha   90.00
_cell.angle_beta   90.00
_cell.angle_gamma   90.00
#
_symmetry.space_group_name_H-M   'P 1'
#
loop_
_entity.id
_entity.type
_entity.pdbx_description
1 polymer ?
#
loop_
_entity_poly.entity_id
_entity_poly.type
_entity_poly.pdbx_seq_one_letter_code
_entity_poly.pdbx_strand_id
1 'polypeptide(L)'
;AGVTENPVRLTRSVKQSLTHVSCGGADAYVWPGGGITVMADVLDMPPNSFGYVPTPALVAPIEFTMRLSDYITLGGHADHVRPLADAIPEGARRVARIDPDANPVARHNFRWDDEG
;
A
#
# COMPACT_ATOMS: atom_id res chain seq x y z
N ALA A 1 12.25 10.38 -1.41
CA ALA A 1 11.31 9.42 -2.00
C ALA A 1 11.09 9.86 -3.43
N GLY A 2 11.54 9.09 -4.42
CA GLY A 2 11.47 9.44 -5.86
C GLY A 2 10.06 9.46 -6.45
N VAL A 3 9.05 9.74 -5.63
CA VAL A 3 7.63 9.82 -6.01
C VAL A 3 7.27 11.25 -6.42
N THR A 4 7.91 12.25 -5.79
CA THR A 4 7.80 13.68 -6.11
C THR A 4 9.18 14.33 -6.00
N GLU A 5 9.40 15.42 -6.73
CA GLU A 5 10.66 16.18 -6.70
C GLU A 5 11.02 16.65 -5.29
N ASN A 6 10.02 17.06 -4.50
CA ASN A 6 10.19 17.40 -3.10
C ASN A 6 9.51 16.35 -2.20
N PRO A 7 10.28 15.49 -1.50
CA PRO A 7 9.71 14.41 -0.69
C PRO A 7 8.94 14.91 0.54
N VAL A 8 9.17 16.14 0.99
CA VAL A 8 8.45 16.74 2.12
C VAL A 8 6.99 17.04 1.75
N ARG A 9 6.71 17.35 0.48
CA ARG A 9 5.36 17.67 0.02
C ARG A 9 4.43 16.46 0.13
N LEU A 10 4.92 15.27 -0.20
CA LEU A 10 4.16 14.01 -0.04
C LEU A 10 3.84 13.73 1.44
N THR A 11 4.81 13.87 2.34
CA THR A 11 4.56 13.69 3.78
C THR A 11 3.50 14.66 4.31
N ARG A 12 3.45 15.88 3.79
CA ARG A 12 2.41 16.86 4.15
C ARG A 12 1.05 16.50 3.53
N SER A 13 1.00 16.04 2.28
CA SER A 13 -0.26 15.68 1.61
C SER A 13 -0.95 14.49 2.28
N VAL A 14 -0.17 13.50 2.74
CA VAL A 14 -0.67 12.37 3.55
C VAL A 14 -1.31 12.86 4.84
N LYS A 15 -0.66 13.78 5.57
CA LYS A 15 -1.21 14.35 6.81
C LYS A 15 -2.43 15.26 6.60
N GLN A 16 -2.53 15.87 5.42
CA GLN A 16 -3.67 16.70 5.02
C GLN A 16 -4.81 15.88 4.39
N SER A 17 -4.71 14.55 4.38
CA SER A 17 -5.70 13.64 3.78
C SER A 17 -5.97 13.90 2.28
N LEU A 18 -5.03 14.56 1.59
CA LEU A 18 -5.07 14.73 0.13
C LEU A 18 -4.59 13.48 -0.60
N THR A 19 -3.82 12.65 0.09
CA THR A 19 -3.30 11.38 -0.39
C THR A 19 -3.86 10.27 0.47
N HIS A 20 -4.57 9.34 -0.16
CA HIS A 20 -4.96 8.08 0.47
C HIS A 20 -3.76 7.15 0.52
N VAL A 21 -3.55 6.50 1.66
CA VAL A 21 -2.45 5.55 1.89
C VAL A 21 -3.04 4.17 2.14
N SER A 22 -2.53 3.18 1.43
CA SER A 22 -2.80 1.75 1.65
C SER A 22 -1.50 0.97 1.79
N CYS A 23 -1.60 -0.27 2.25
CA CYS A 23 -0.47 -1.19 2.34
C CYS A 23 -0.88 -2.54 1.76
N GLY A 24 -0.33 -2.92 0.61
CA GLY A 24 -0.70 -4.16 -0.09
C GLY A 24 -2.18 -4.20 -0.46
N GLY A 25 -2.82 -3.04 -0.65
CA GLY A 25 -4.25 -2.90 -0.87
C GLY A 25 -5.14 -2.90 0.38
N ALA A 26 -4.58 -3.14 1.57
CA ALA A 26 -5.30 -2.96 2.85
C ALA A 26 -5.36 -1.48 3.24
N ASP A 27 -6.43 -1.09 3.93
CA ASP A 27 -6.57 0.26 4.48
C ASP A 27 -5.51 0.52 5.57
N ALA A 28 -4.95 1.72 5.58
CA ALA A 28 -3.91 2.10 6.54
C ALA A 28 -4.33 3.31 7.37
N TYR A 29 -4.15 3.22 8.68
CA TYR A 29 -4.34 4.32 9.62
C TYR A 29 -3.06 5.16 9.74
N VAL A 30 -3.16 6.47 9.53
CA VAL A 30 -2.02 7.40 9.58
C VAL A 30 -1.88 8.01 10.97
N TRP A 31 -0.74 7.78 11.64
CA TRP A 31 -0.42 8.41 12.92
C TRP A 31 0.19 9.81 12.76
N PRO A 32 -0.03 10.75 13.71
CA PRO A 32 0.62 12.04 13.73
C PRO A 32 2.11 11.87 14.04
N GLY A 33 2.95 12.76 13.50
CA GLY A 33 4.39 12.70 13.72
C GLY A 33 5.17 13.48 12.67
N GLY A 34 6.50 13.33 12.65
CA GLY A 34 7.39 13.99 11.68
C GLY A 34 7.33 13.37 10.27
N GLY A 35 7.30 12.03 10.19
CA GLY A 35 7.27 11.26 8.95
C GLY A 35 5.88 10.79 8.52
N ILE A 36 5.87 9.74 7.70
CA ILE A 36 4.68 8.94 7.36
C ILE A 36 4.76 7.69 8.23
N THR A 37 3.97 7.67 9.31
CA THR A 37 3.82 6.52 10.18
C THR A 37 2.43 5.96 9.98
N VAL A 38 2.34 4.69 9.63
CA VAL A 38 1.07 4.01 9.37
C VAL A 38 0.92 2.75 10.18
N MET A 39 -0.31 2.36 10.44
CA MET A 39 -0.71 1.07 10.99
C MET A 39 -1.68 0.42 10.00
N ALA A 40 -1.43 -0.83 9.63
CA ALA A 40 -2.29 -1.60 8.74
C ALA A 40 -2.52 -2.99 9.36
N ASP A 41 -3.69 -3.58 9.12
CA ASP A 41 -3.96 -4.97 9.50
C ASP A 41 -3.29 -5.89 8.48
N VAL A 42 -2.40 -6.77 8.96
CA VAL A 42 -1.67 -7.72 8.11
C VAL A 42 -2.55 -8.86 7.62
N LEU A 43 -3.69 -9.11 8.27
CA LEU A 43 -4.66 -10.13 7.85
C LEU A 43 -5.43 -9.71 6.60
N ASP A 44 -5.58 -8.41 6.37
CA ASP A 44 -6.23 -7.84 5.18
C ASP A 44 -5.27 -7.72 3.99
N MET A 45 -3.99 -8.06 4.17
CA MET A 45 -2.97 -8.01 3.13
C MET A 45 -2.82 -9.37 2.43
N PRO A 46 -2.55 -9.39 1.11
CA PRO A 46 -2.20 -10.62 0.41
C PRO A 46 -1.01 -11.36 1.06
N PRO A 47 -0.97 -12.71 1.01
CA PRO A 47 0.19 -13.45 1.50
C PRO A 47 1.45 -13.08 0.71
N ASN A 48 2.60 -13.08 1.39
CA ASN A 48 3.91 -12.68 0.85
C ASN A 48 3.98 -11.24 0.32
N SER A 49 3.24 -10.31 0.95
CA SER A 49 3.25 -8.89 0.58
C SER A 49 4.55 -8.16 0.93
N PHE A 50 5.26 -8.59 1.99
CA PHE A 50 6.49 -7.93 2.44
C PHE A 50 7.73 -8.50 1.74
N GLY A 51 8.59 -7.59 1.27
CA GLY A 51 9.92 -7.93 0.78
C GLY A 51 10.96 -7.99 1.89
N TYR A 52 12.03 -8.74 1.65
CA TYR A 52 13.18 -8.86 2.54
C TYR A 52 14.41 -8.18 1.94
N VAL A 53 15.21 -7.53 2.79
CA VAL A 53 16.54 -6.99 2.44
C VAL A 53 17.60 -7.56 3.38
N PRO A 54 18.90 -7.58 3.00
CA PRO A 54 19.96 -8.18 3.82
C PRO A 54 20.21 -7.48 5.17
N THR A 55 19.78 -6.23 5.33
CA THR A 55 19.75 -5.53 6.62
C THR A 55 18.48 -5.92 7.39
N PRO A 56 18.47 -5.86 8.74
CA PRO A 56 17.30 -6.23 9.55
C PRO A 56 16.16 -5.19 9.40
N ALA A 57 15.53 -5.18 8.24
CA ALA A 57 14.42 -4.33 7.83
C ALA A 57 13.53 -5.07 6.83
N LEU A 58 12.25 -4.71 6.80
CA LEU A 58 11.28 -5.21 5.83
C LEU A 58 10.95 -4.12 4.82
N VAL A 59 10.61 -4.54 3.60
CA VAL A 59 10.08 -3.66 2.56
C VAL A 59 8.58 -3.85 2.49
N ALA A 60 7.82 -2.88 3.00
CA ALA A 60 6.37 -2.87 2.95
C ALA A 60 5.87 -2.34 1.59
N PRO A 61 4.82 -2.94 1.00
CA PRO A 61 4.20 -2.44 -0.23
C PRO A 61 3.26 -1.29 0.10
N ILE A 62 3.80 -0.10 0.37
CA ILE A 62 2.98 1.09 0.68
C ILE A 62 2.57 1.78 -0.63
N GLU A 63 1.28 2.02 -0.80
CA GLU A 63 0.72 2.73 -1.95
C GLU A 63 0.21 4.14 -1.58
N PHE A 64 0.37 5.08 -2.51
CA PHE A 64 -0.14 6.45 -2.40
C PHE A 64 -1.08 6.73 -3.56
N THR A 65 -2.37 6.95 -3.25
CA THR A 65 -3.39 7.24 -4.25
C THR A 65 -3.93 8.66 -4.08
N MET A 66 -4.02 9.40 -5.18
CA MET A 66 -4.54 10.77 -5.20
C MET A 66 -5.01 11.14 -6.61
N ARG A 67 -5.63 12.31 -6.77
CA ARG A 67 -5.95 12.85 -8.09
C ARG A 67 -4.68 13.21 -8.84
N LEU A 68 -4.69 13.05 -10.17
CA LEU A 68 -3.57 13.43 -11.02
C LEU A 68 -3.20 14.92 -10.86
N SER A 69 -4.18 15.81 -10.74
CA SER A 69 -3.96 17.24 -10.49
C SER A 69 -3.15 17.49 -9.21
N ASP A 70 -3.47 16.75 -8.15
CA ASP A 70 -2.84 16.89 -6.85
C ASP A 70 -1.42 16.32 -6.92
N TYR A 71 -1.22 15.19 -7.60
CA TYR A 71 0.10 14.61 -7.86
C TYR A 71 1.03 15.59 -8.59
N ILE A 72 0.54 16.23 -9.67
CA ILE A 72 1.31 17.23 -10.43
C ILE A 72 1.62 18.44 -9.55
N THR A 73 0.64 18.94 -8.79
CA THR A 73 0.81 20.08 -7.88
C THR A 73 1.88 19.81 -6.80
N LEU A 74 1.99 18.56 -6.34
CA LEU A 74 3.02 18.13 -5.39
C LEU A 74 4.43 18.07 -6.02
N GLY A 75 4.57 18.26 -7.33
CA GLY A 75 5.81 18.09 -8.07
C GLY A 75 6.05 16.64 -8.49
N GLY A 76 4.97 15.93 -8.84
CA GLY A 76 5.03 14.59 -9.40
C GLY A 76 5.58 14.57 -10.83
N HIS A 77 6.11 13.43 -11.24
CA HIS A 77 6.73 13.24 -12.56
C HIS A 77 5.66 12.94 -13.63
N ALA A 78 4.99 13.99 -14.12
CA ALA A 78 3.86 13.88 -15.04
C ALA A 78 4.18 13.05 -16.30
N ASP A 79 5.38 13.21 -16.87
CA ASP A 79 5.83 12.52 -18.08
C ASP A 79 5.97 11.00 -17.91
N HIS A 80 6.01 10.53 -16.66
CA HIS A 80 6.11 9.11 -16.32
C HIS A 80 4.76 8.50 -15.88
N VAL A 81 3.68 9.29 -15.86
CA VAL A 81 2.34 8.78 -15.55
C VAL A 81 1.82 7.99 -16.75
N ARG A 82 1.34 6.78 -16.49
CA ARG A 82 0.76 5.90 -17.50
C ARG A 82 -0.61 5.38 -17.07
N PRO A 83 -1.55 5.13 -18.02
CA PRO A 83 -2.79 4.45 -17.73
C PRO A 83 -2.57 3.08 -17.09
N LEU A 84 -3.47 2.70 -16.18
CA LEU A 84 -3.39 1.41 -15.49
C LEU A 84 -3.45 0.22 -16.46
N ALA A 85 -4.23 0.35 -17.55
CA ALA A 85 -4.36 -0.68 -18.58
C ALA A 85 -3.01 -1.03 -19.23
N ASP A 86 -2.10 -0.06 -19.34
CA ASP A 86 -0.77 -0.25 -19.95
C ASP A 86 0.26 -0.73 -18.91
N ALA A 87 -0.07 -0.63 -17.62
CA ALA A 87 0.83 -0.95 -16.52
C ALA A 87 0.67 -2.38 -15.99
N ILE A 88 -0.51 -3.00 -16.20
CA ILE A 88 -0.81 -4.35 -15.73
C ILE A 88 -0.47 -5.36 -16.84
N PRO A 89 0.54 -6.23 -16.66
CA PRO A 89 0.86 -7.24 -17.66
C PRO A 89 -0.26 -8.27 -17.84
N GLU A 90 -0.39 -8.81 -19.04
CA GLU A 90 -1.25 -9.97 -19.29
C GLU A 90 -0.84 -11.14 -18.37
N GLY A 91 -1.81 -11.73 -17.67
CA GLY A 91 -1.56 -12.78 -16.68
C GLY A 91 -1.17 -12.28 -15.28
N ALA A 92 -1.20 -10.97 -15.02
CA ALA A 92 -1.01 -10.44 -13.67
C ALA A 92 -1.98 -11.11 -12.68
N ARG A 93 -1.44 -11.63 -11.58
CA ARG A 93 -2.22 -12.26 -10.51
C ARG A 93 -3.15 -11.22 -9.90
N ARG A 94 -4.46 -11.43 -10.04
CA ARG A 94 -5.47 -10.68 -9.30
C ARG A 94 -5.70 -11.38 -7.96
N VAL A 95 -5.56 -10.63 -6.88
CA VAL A 95 -5.94 -11.09 -5.55
C VAL A 95 -7.30 -10.47 -5.25
N ALA A 96 -8.28 -11.30 -4.87
CA ALA A 96 -9.57 -10.79 -4.42
C ALA A 96 -9.38 -9.95 -3.15
N ARG A 97 -10.21 -8.91 -2.98
CA ARG A 97 -10.21 -8.14 -1.74
C ARG A 97 -10.55 -9.09 -0.59
N ILE A 98 -9.71 -9.11 0.44
CA ILE A 98 -9.99 -9.83 1.69
C ILE A 98 -11.16 -9.10 2.35
N ASP A 99 -12.17 -9.86 2.81
CA ASP A 99 -13.30 -9.30 3.51
C ASP A 99 -12.84 -8.84 4.90
N PRO A 100 -12.77 -7.51 5.17
CA PRO A 100 -12.25 -7.00 6.44
C PRO A 100 -13.22 -7.27 7.60
N ASP A 101 -14.47 -7.62 7.32
CA ASP A 101 -15.45 -8.03 8.33
C ASP A 101 -15.37 -9.55 8.62
N ALA A 102 -14.46 -10.28 7.95
CA ALA A 102 -14.24 -11.69 8.20
C ALA A 102 -13.68 -11.91 9.62
N ASN A 103 -14.26 -12.87 10.34
CA ASN A 103 -13.78 -13.21 11.67
C ASN A 103 -12.28 -13.59 11.63
N PRO A 104 -11.40 -12.93 12.40
CA PRO A 104 -9.96 -13.22 12.38
C PRO A 104 -9.62 -14.66 12.79
N VAL A 105 -10.50 -15.33 13.56
CA VAL A 105 -10.35 -16.75 13.91
C VAL A 105 -11.04 -17.72 12.94
N ALA A 106 -11.47 -17.25 11.76
CA ALA A 106 -12.10 -18.11 10.78
C ALA A 106 -11.13 -19.19 10.27
N ARG A 107 -11.63 -20.42 10.14
CA ARG A 107 -10.82 -21.59 9.76
C ARG A 107 -10.06 -21.42 8.44
N HIS A 108 -10.59 -20.64 7.49
CA HIS A 108 -9.93 -20.41 6.21
C HIS A 108 -8.64 -19.57 6.32
N ASN A 109 -8.42 -18.88 7.45
CA ASN A 109 -7.20 -18.12 7.74
C ASN A 109 -6.03 -19.02 8.16
N PHE A 110 -6.31 -20.25 8.60
CA PHE A 110 -5.31 -21.20 9.09
C PHE A 110 -5.27 -22.40 8.15
N ARG A 111 -4.15 -22.56 7.41
CA ARG A 111 -3.84 -23.80 6.68
C ARG A 111 -3.15 -24.78 7.62
N TRP A 112 -3.81 -25.16 8.70
CA TRP A 112 -3.36 -26.33 9.46
C TRP A 112 -3.93 -27.55 8.74
N ASP A 113 -3.05 -28.45 8.33
CA ASP A 113 -3.45 -29.71 7.70
C ASP A 113 -4.39 -30.46 8.65
N ASP A 114 -5.50 -30.97 8.11
CA ASP A 114 -6.43 -31.87 8.81
C ASP A 114 -5.79 -33.25 9.03
N GLU A 115 -4.60 -33.29 9.63
CA GLU A 115 -3.96 -34.53 10.10
C GLU A 115 -3.82 -34.50 11.63
N GLY A 116 -4.75 -35.19 12.31
CA GLY A 116 -4.60 -35.72 13.66
C GLY A 116 -5.57 -35.20 14.70
#